data_AF-A0AAU8JCH1-F1
#
_entry.id   AF-A0AAU8JCH1-F1
#
_cell.length_a   1.000
_cell.length_b   1.000
_cell.length_c   1.000
_cell.angle_alpha   90.00
_cell.angle_beta   90.00
_cell.angle_gamma   90.00
#
_symmetry.space_group_name_H-M   'P 1'
#
loop_
_entity.id
_entity.type
_entity.pdbx_description
1 polymer ?
#
loop_
_entity_poly.entity_id
_entity_poly.type
_entity_poly.pdbx_seq_one_letter_code
_entity_poly.pdbx_strand_id
1 'polypeptide(L)'
;MLTPLDRDRMYCLLATHFDGVDLATFEADLNQKNWVLLMEKNSQMQGFSTLLIYQMEFAREKINVVYSGDTIVAPSAWSSSILSSAWIASVKQLRQNYSKGKLYWLLISSGYRTYRFLPTFWQEFYPRYDAETPEATKQLMEFIAQDRFGECYDSKNGIVRFPKPQSLGEKLRGIPENRLSDPHVRFFNDRNPHHHQGDELVCLTEISEDNLTPAGRRMWFTNSISLTLFGDQ
;
A
#
# COMPACT_ATOMS: atom_id res chain seq x y z
N MET A 1 21.45 0.36 5.83
CA MET A 1 20.76 1.58 6.30
C MET A 1 20.63 2.56 5.14
N LEU A 2 19.50 3.29 5.06
CA LEU A 2 19.32 4.38 4.11
C LEU A 2 20.37 5.47 4.32
N THR A 3 20.96 5.96 3.23
CA THR A 3 21.88 7.10 3.32
C THR A 3 21.11 8.43 3.36
N PRO A 4 21.71 9.53 3.84
CA PRO A 4 21.10 10.87 3.74
C PRO A 4 20.74 11.23 2.29
N LEU A 5 21.58 10.85 1.32
CA LEU A 5 21.31 11.07 -0.10
C LEU A 5 20.06 10.33 -0.59
N ASP A 6 19.79 9.13 -0.08
CA ASP A 6 18.58 8.39 -0.44
C ASP A 6 17.33 9.08 0.13
N ARG A 7 17.38 9.56 1.38
CA ARG A 7 16.29 10.32 2.01
C ARG A 7 15.96 11.59 1.22
N ASP A 8 16.97 12.35 0.83
CA ASP A 8 16.81 13.57 0.02
C ASP A 8 16.16 13.26 -1.34
N ARG A 9 16.56 12.15 -1.99
CA ARG A 9 15.98 11.71 -3.26
C ARG A 9 14.52 11.29 -3.12
N MET A 10 14.20 10.55 -2.05
CA MET A 10 12.82 10.15 -1.73
C MET A 10 11.94 11.38 -1.50
N TYR A 11 12.40 12.32 -0.66
CA TYR A 11 11.67 13.58 -0.41
C TYR A 11 11.43 14.36 -1.70
N CYS A 12 12.48 14.60 -2.50
CA CYS A 12 12.36 15.32 -3.76
C CYS A 12 11.34 14.67 -4.71
N LEU A 13 11.36 13.35 -4.81
CA LEU A 13 10.42 12.61 -5.66
C LEU A 13 8.97 12.75 -5.17
N LEU A 14 8.74 12.65 -3.87
CA LEU A 14 7.41 12.78 -3.28
C LEU A 14 6.86 14.21 -3.45
N ALA A 15 7.66 15.22 -3.09
CA ALA A 15 7.29 16.64 -3.17
C ALA A 15 7.07 17.14 -4.62
N THR A 16 7.64 16.45 -5.62
CA THR A 16 7.39 16.77 -7.03
C THR A 16 5.99 16.34 -7.50
N HIS A 17 5.35 15.38 -6.82
CA HIS A 17 4.13 14.73 -7.30
C HIS A 17 2.91 14.87 -6.37
N PHE A 18 3.14 15.23 -5.11
CA PHE A 18 2.09 15.43 -4.12
C PHE A 18 2.09 16.86 -3.60
N ASP A 19 0.89 17.40 -3.44
CA ASP A 19 0.70 18.69 -2.78
C ASP A 19 0.71 18.49 -1.26
N GLY A 20 1.27 19.46 -0.52
CA GLY A 20 1.26 19.45 0.94
C GLY A 20 2.37 18.62 1.59
N VAL A 21 3.37 18.18 0.83
CA VAL A 21 4.55 17.50 1.37
C VAL A 21 5.51 18.52 1.98
N ASP A 22 5.80 18.39 3.27
CA ASP A 22 6.85 19.12 3.96
C ASP A 22 7.93 18.18 4.49
N LEU A 23 9.18 18.65 4.53
CA LEU A 23 10.33 17.82 4.87
C LEU A 23 10.24 17.25 6.29
N ALA A 24 9.71 18.02 7.25
CA ALA A 24 9.61 17.59 8.64
C ALA A 24 8.59 16.47 8.80
N THR A 25 7.42 16.58 8.16
CA THR A 25 6.41 15.53 8.11
C THR A 25 6.92 14.28 7.40
N PHE A 26 7.63 14.43 6.27
CA PHE A 26 8.23 13.30 5.55
C PHE A 26 9.24 12.54 6.42
N GLU A 27 10.19 13.24 7.05
CA GLU A 27 11.19 12.62 7.94
C GLU A 27 10.53 11.96 9.16
N ALA A 28 9.51 12.60 9.74
CA ALA A 28 8.76 12.03 10.86
C ALA A 28 8.00 10.76 10.46
N ASP A 29 7.35 10.71 9.29
CA ASP A 29 6.71 9.49 8.78
C ASP A 29 7.74 8.40 8.50
N LEU A 30 8.83 8.74 7.79
CA LEU A 30 9.88 7.78 7.43
C LEU A 30 10.54 7.14 8.65
N ASN A 31 10.79 7.90 9.71
CA ASN A 31 11.38 7.38 10.96
C ASN A 31 10.45 6.42 11.73
N GLN A 32 9.15 6.41 11.42
CA GLN A 32 8.21 5.42 11.96
C GLN A 32 8.18 4.12 11.15
N LYS A 33 8.92 4.05 10.04
CA LYS A 33 8.95 2.88 9.15
C LYS A 33 10.22 2.10 9.44
N ASN A 34 10.11 0.78 9.45
CA ASN A 34 11.24 -0.12 9.63
C ASN A 34 11.63 -0.83 8.33
N TRP A 35 10.98 -0.50 7.20
CA TRP A 35 11.30 -1.04 5.88
C TRP A 35 11.12 0.01 4.79
N VAL A 36 12.05 0.03 3.81
CA VAL A 36 11.92 0.85 2.59
C VAL A 36 12.26 0.01 1.36
N LEU A 37 11.41 0.14 0.34
CA LEU A 37 11.58 -0.42 -0.99
C LEU A 37 12.09 0.69 -1.91
N LEU A 38 13.30 0.57 -2.44
CA LEU A 38 13.77 1.47 -3.50
C LEU A 38 13.65 0.81 -4.87
N MET A 39 13.09 1.55 -5.83
CA MET A 39 12.98 1.14 -7.22
C MET A 39 13.97 1.97 -8.03
N GLU A 40 15.01 1.33 -8.54
CA GLU A 40 16.07 2.01 -9.30
C GLU A 40 16.15 1.49 -10.74
N LYS A 41 16.49 2.40 -11.65
CA LYS A 41 16.84 2.07 -13.04
C LYS A 41 18.03 2.94 -13.45
N ASN A 42 19.09 2.32 -13.96
CA ASN A 42 20.32 3.01 -14.37
C ASN A 42 20.87 3.96 -13.27
N SER A 43 20.87 3.50 -12.01
CA SER A 43 21.32 4.29 -10.84
C SER A 43 20.52 5.57 -10.56
N GLN A 44 19.31 5.69 -11.13
CA GLN A 44 18.35 6.74 -10.81
C GLN A 44 17.13 6.14 -10.09
N MET A 45 16.75 6.75 -8.97
CA MET A 45 15.54 6.41 -8.22
C MET A 45 14.31 6.70 -9.09
N GLN A 46 13.59 5.63 -9.44
CA GLN A 46 12.34 5.69 -10.19
C GLN A 46 11.13 5.68 -9.25
N GLY A 47 11.31 5.30 -7.99
CA GLY A 47 10.24 5.21 -7.03
C GLY A 47 10.70 4.65 -5.70
N PHE A 48 9.84 4.79 -4.70
CA PHE A 48 9.99 4.12 -3.43
C PHE A 48 8.63 3.75 -2.83
N SER A 49 8.66 2.85 -1.86
CA SER A 49 7.55 2.60 -0.95
C SER A 49 8.10 2.42 0.46
N THR A 50 7.50 3.07 1.45
CA THR A 50 7.85 2.88 2.86
C THR A 50 6.86 1.93 3.52
N LEU A 51 7.37 1.03 4.36
CA LEU A 51 6.58 0.00 5.03
C LEU A 51 6.86 0.00 6.52
N LEU A 52 5.81 -0.19 7.30
CA LEU A 52 5.95 -0.63 8.68
C LEU A 52 5.48 -2.07 8.79
N ILE A 53 6.35 -2.94 9.28
CA ILE A 53 6.01 -4.31 9.64
C ILE A 53 6.04 -4.45 11.16
N TYR A 54 4.96 -4.94 11.73
CA TYR A 54 4.81 -5.12 13.17
C TYR A 54 4.01 -6.37 13.49
N GLN A 55 4.16 -6.84 14.73
CA GLN A 55 3.40 -7.97 15.26
C GLN A 55 2.33 -7.46 16.21
N MET A 56 1.19 -8.14 16.20
CA MET A 56 0.12 -7.92 17.18
C MET A 56 -0.60 -9.23 17.47
N GLU A 57 -1.45 -9.23 18.50
CA GLU A 57 -2.29 -10.37 18.85
C GLU A 57 -3.76 -10.03 18.57
N PHE A 58 -4.42 -10.89 17.79
CA PHE A 58 -5.85 -10.78 17.51
C PHE A 58 -6.49 -12.15 17.72
N ALA A 59 -7.61 -12.21 18.45
CA ALA A 59 -8.30 -13.46 18.77
C ALA A 59 -7.37 -14.58 19.32
N ARG A 60 -6.36 -14.20 20.14
CA ARG A 60 -5.31 -15.08 20.70
C ARG A 60 -4.34 -15.69 19.67
N GLU A 61 -4.34 -15.17 18.45
CA GLU A 61 -3.39 -15.54 17.40
C GLU A 61 -2.39 -14.40 17.20
N LYS A 62 -1.10 -14.72 17.14
CA LYS A 62 -0.06 -13.76 16.75
C LYS A 62 -0.09 -13.60 15.23
N ILE A 63 -0.25 -12.36 14.79
CA ILE A 63 -0.24 -12.00 13.37
C ILE A 63 0.85 -10.98 13.09
N ASN A 64 1.31 -10.95 11.85
CA ASN A 64 2.20 -9.92 11.33
C ASN A 64 1.40 -9.02 10.39
N VAL A 65 1.59 -7.71 10.49
CA VAL A 65 0.94 -6.72 9.62
C VAL A 65 2.00 -5.96 8.84
N VAL A 66 1.85 -5.93 7.52
CA VAL A 66 2.58 -5.05 6.61
C VAL A 66 1.69 -3.86 6.31
N TYR A 67 2.05 -2.70 6.82
CA TYR A 67 1.39 -1.43 6.51
C TYR A 67 2.19 -0.67 5.46
N SER A 68 1.56 -0.35 4.33
CA SER A 68 2.16 0.50 3.30
C SER A 68 1.89 1.98 3.58
N GLY A 69 2.97 2.75 3.75
CA GLY A 69 2.92 4.21 3.82
C GLY A 69 3.19 4.85 2.46
N ASP A 70 3.95 5.94 2.46
CA ASP A 70 4.28 6.72 1.27
C ASP A 70 4.81 5.84 0.14
N THR A 71 4.11 5.85 -0.98
CA THR A 71 4.44 5.09 -2.18
C THR A 71 4.33 5.98 -3.40
N ILE A 72 5.46 6.19 -4.07
CA ILE A 72 5.53 7.00 -5.30
C ILE A 72 6.42 6.30 -6.33
N VAL A 73 6.01 6.42 -7.58
CA VAL A 73 6.82 6.08 -8.75
C VAL A 73 6.78 7.28 -9.67
N ALA A 74 7.88 7.57 -10.37
CA ALA A 74 7.92 8.62 -11.35
C ALA A 74 6.87 8.36 -12.45
N PRO A 75 6.14 9.39 -12.95
CA PRO A 75 5.09 9.23 -13.96
C PRO A 75 5.55 8.49 -15.22
N SER A 76 6.82 8.67 -15.62
CA SER A 76 7.46 7.99 -16.74
C SER A 76 7.52 6.46 -16.58
N ALA A 77 7.38 5.94 -15.37
CA ALA A 77 7.39 4.53 -15.05
C ALA A 77 6.00 3.96 -14.67
N TRP A 78 4.93 4.76 -14.67
CA TRP A 78 3.58 4.27 -14.30
C TRP A 78 2.95 3.29 -15.27
N SER A 79 3.30 3.36 -16.55
CA SER A 79 2.88 2.36 -17.54
C SER A 79 3.70 1.07 -17.47
N SER A 80 4.75 1.04 -16.65
CA SER A 80 5.62 -0.12 -16.51
C SER A 80 5.13 -1.04 -15.38
N SER A 81 5.36 -2.34 -15.53
CA SER A 81 5.11 -3.30 -14.45
C SER A 81 6.10 -3.17 -13.29
N ILE A 82 7.01 -2.18 -13.29
CA ILE A 82 8.09 -2.06 -12.31
C ILE A 82 7.52 -1.97 -10.89
N LEU A 83 6.50 -1.12 -10.65
CA LEU A 83 5.91 -1.00 -9.31
C LEU A 83 5.28 -2.31 -8.83
N SER A 84 4.48 -2.93 -9.70
CA SER A 84 3.81 -4.20 -9.39
C SER A 84 4.81 -5.32 -9.14
N SER A 85 5.83 -5.45 -9.99
CA SER A 85 6.88 -6.45 -9.85
C SER A 85 7.73 -6.20 -8.60
N ALA A 86 8.08 -4.94 -8.32
CA ALA A 86 8.81 -4.55 -7.13
C ALA A 86 8.01 -4.91 -5.88
N TRP A 87 6.74 -4.50 -5.84
CA TRP A 87 5.83 -4.81 -4.74
C TRP A 87 5.72 -6.33 -4.50
N ILE A 88 5.46 -7.13 -5.54
CA ILE A 88 5.32 -8.57 -5.43
C ILE A 88 6.62 -9.24 -4.95
N ALA A 89 7.77 -8.83 -5.46
CA ALA A 89 9.06 -9.33 -4.99
C ALA A 89 9.31 -8.96 -3.51
N SER A 90 8.91 -7.75 -3.08
CA SER A 90 9.03 -7.32 -1.69
C SER A 90 8.13 -8.10 -0.74
N VAL A 91 6.84 -8.27 -1.06
CA VAL A 91 5.94 -9.06 -0.19
C VAL A 91 6.33 -10.53 -0.14
N LYS A 92 6.94 -11.07 -1.21
CA LYS A 92 7.55 -12.40 -1.20
C LYS A 92 8.70 -12.49 -0.21
N GLN A 93 9.62 -11.54 -0.24
CA GLN A 93 10.73 -11.52 0.71
C GLN A 93 10.25 -11.32 2.15
N LEU A 94 9.24 -10.46 2.37
CA LEU A 94 8.60 -10.32 3.67
C LEU A 94 7.94 -11.63 4.12
N ARG A 95 7.25 -12.35 3.24
CA ARG A 95 6.67 -13.66 3.56
C ARG A 95 7.73 -14.68 3.98
N GLN A 96 8.91 -14.64 3.35
CA GLN A 96 10.05 -15.49 3.72
C GLN A 96 10.64 -15.10 5.09
N ASN A 97 10.82 -13.81 5.35
CA ASN A 97 11.36 -13.30 6.62
C ASN A 97 10.40 -13.53 7.80
N TYR A 98 9.09 -13.36 7.56
CA TYR A 98 8.03 -13.53 8.56
C TYR A 98 7.31 -14.87 8.39
N SER A 99 8.07 -15.96 8.14
CA SER A 99 7.55 -17.28 7.73
C SER A 99 6.59 -17.98 8.70
N LYS A 100 6.53 -17.56 9.97
CA LYS A 100 5.63 -18.13 10.98
C LYS A 100 4.36 -17.28 11.15
N GLY A 101 3.21 -17.96 11.21
CA GLY A 101 1.91 -17.33 11.39
C GLY A 101 1.43 -16.58 10.15
N LYS A 102 0.29 -15.89 10.31
CA LYS A 102 -0.32 -15.10 9.23
C LYS A 102 0.42 -13.79 9.02
N LEU A 103 0.44 -13.34 7.78
CA LEU A 103 1.01 -12.06 7.36
C LEU A 103 -0.05 -11.34 6.54
N TYR A 104 -0.53 -10.21 7.04
CA TYR A 104 -1.57 -9.42 6.37
C TYR A 104 -0.97 -8.15 5.78
N TRP A 105 -1.42 -7.79 4.59
CA TRP A 105 -1.17 -6.46 4.02
C TRP A 105 -2.34 -5.55 4.36
N LEU A 106 -2.08 -4.55 5.21
CA LEU A 106 -2.96 -3.43 5.46
C LEU A 106 -2.66 -2.33 4.44
N LEU A 107 -3.58 -2.13 3.50
CA LEU A 107 -3.52 -1.06 2.52
C LEU A 107 -4.57 -0.02 2.87
N ILE A 108 -4.16 1.24 3.04
CA ILE A 108 -5.08 2.38 2.92
C ILE A 108 -4.85 3.03 1.56
N SER A 109 -5.94 3.42 0.89
CA SER A 109 -5.83 3.90 -0.48
C SER A 109 -6.82 5.02 -0.80
N SER A 110 -6.29 6.19 -1.13
CA SER A 110 -7.00 7.27 -1.82
C SER A 110 -7.00 7.11 -3.35
N GLY A 111 -6.18 6.21 -3.92
CA GLY A 111 -6.05 6.03 -5.37
C GLY A 111 -6.59 4.70 -5.90
N TYR A 112 -7.46 4.74 -6.91
CA TYR A 112 -8.00 3.51 -7.54
C TYR A 112 -6.91 2.61 -8.16
N ARG A 113 -5.78 3.19 -8.60
CA ARG A 113 -4.67 2.43 -9.22
C ARG A 113 -3.99 1.52 -8.20
N THR A 114 -3.78 2.02 -6.98
CA THR A 114 -3.21 1.25 -5.88
C THR A 114 -4.21 0.21 -5.40
N TYR A 115 -5.48 0.57 -5.23
CA TYR A 115 -6.55 -0.40 -4.94
C TYR A 115 -6.56 -1.57 -5.93
N ARG A 116 -6.36 -1.32 -7.23
CA ARG A 116 -6.34 -2.34 -8.28
C ARG A 116 -5.20 -3.37 -8.14
N PHE A 117 -4.21 -3.17 -7.28
CA PHE A 117 -3.23 -4.22 -6.98
C PHE A 117 -3.89 -5.42 -6.29
N LEU A 118 -4.90 -5.18 -5.45
CA LEU A 118 -5.61 -6.23 -4.74
C LEU A 118 -6.25 -7.25 -5.70
N PRO A 119 -7.21 -6.88 -6.57
CA PRO A 119 -7.82 -7.81 -7.52
C PRO A 119 -6.87 -8.33 -8.60
N THR A 120 -5.73 -7.68 -8.81
CA THR A 120 -4.74 -8.16 -9.78
C THR A 120 -3.92 -9.31 -9.21
N PHE A 121 -3.56 -9.26 -7.92
CA PHE A 121 -2.58 -10.17 -7.33
C PHE A 121 -3.14 -11.13 -6.28
N TRP A 122 -4.26 -10.80 -5.66
CA TRP A 122 -4.84 -11.58 -4.55
C TRP A 122 -6.24 -12.09 -4.90
N GLN A 123 -6.51 -13.36 -4.55
CA GLN A 123 -7.79 -14.02 -4.77
C GLN A 123 -8.80 -13.59 -3.73
N GLU A 124 -8.40 -13.51 -2.46
CA GLU A 124 -9.17 -13.06 -1.32
C GLU A 124 -8.57 -11.78 -0.76
N PHE A 125 -9.36 -10.71 -0.79
CA PHE A 125 -9.03 -9.42 -0.22
C PHE A 125 -10.34 -8.69 0.06
N TYR A 126 -10.31 -7.74 0.97
CA TYR A 126 -11.49 -7.00 1.37
C TYR A 126 -11.17 -5.52 1.57
N PRO A 127 -12.11 -4.61 1.27
CA PRO A 127 -13.43 -4.89 0.69
C PRO A 127 -13.37 -5.07 -0.84
N ARG A 128 -14.35 -5.78 -1.42
CA ARG A 128 -14.45 -6.08 -2.86
C ARG A 128 -15.90 -6.04 -3.34
N TYR A 129 -16.09 -5.92 -4.66
CA TYR A 129 -17.40 -5.63 -5.25
C TYR A 129 -18.35 -6.85 -5.34
N ASP A 130 -17.79 -8.04 -5.40
CA ASP A 130 -18.47 -9.31 -5.73
C ASP A 130 -18.59 -10.26 -4.54
N ALA A 131 -18.15 -9.85 -3.36
CA ALA A 131 -18.31 -10.61 -2.13
C ALA A 131 -18.42 -9.68 -0.93
N GLU A 132 -19.31 -10.03 0.01
CA GLU A 132 -19.35 -9.38 1.32
C GLU A 132 -18.06 -9.69 2.10
N THR A 133 -17.68 -8.78 3.01
CA THR A 133 -16.53 -9.03 3.89
C THR A 133 -16.94 -10.00 5.00
N PRO A 134 -16.29 -11.17 5.13
CA PRO A 134 -16.57 -12.09 6.22
C PRO A 134 -16.42 -11.40 7.57
N GLU A 135 -17.30 -11.74 8.51
CA GLU A 135 -17.37 -11.07 9.81
C GLU A 135 -16.04 -11.11 10.57
N ALA A 136 -15.34 -12.25 10.55
CA ALA A 136 -14.02 -12.37 11.17
C ALA A 136 -12.97 -11.44 10.53
N THR A 137 -13.01 -11.28 9.20
CA THR A 137 -12.11 -10.37 8.47
C THR A 137 -12.47 -8.92 8.73
N LYS A 138 -13.76 -8.59 8.81
CA LYS A 138 -14.24 -7.26 9.16
C LYS A 138 -13.75 -6.84 10.55
N GLN A 139 -13.89 -7.71 11.55
CA GLN A 139 -13.39 -7.47 12.91
C GLN A 139 -11.87 -7.30 12.94
N LEU A 140 -11.14 -8.09 12.17
CA LEU A 140 -9.68 -7.96 12.04
C LEU A 140 -9.30 -6.61 11.41
N MET A 141 -9.96 -6.21 10.33
CA MET A 141 -9.73 -4.92 9.66
C MET A 141 -10.00 -3.75 10.61
N GLU A 142 -11.14 -3.77 11.30
CA GLU A 142 -11.52 -2.75 12.27
C GLU A 142 -10.50 -2.68 13.41
N PHE A 143 -10.07 -3.82 13.95
CA PHE A 143 -9.08 -3.88 15.02
C PHE A 143 -7.73 -3.28 14.60
N ILE A 144 -7.18 -3.71 13.45
CA ILE A 144 -5.90 -3.20 12.94
C ILE A 144 -6.01 -1.69 12.64
N ALA A 145 -7.08 -1.26 11.97
CA ALA A 145 -7.25 0.15 11.59
C ALA A 145 -7.48 1.05 12.80
N GLN A 146 -8.25 0.60 13.79
CA GLN A 146 -8.51 1.36 15.02
C GLN A 146 -7.24 1.52 15.86
N ASP A 147 -6.46 0.45 16.03
CA ASP A 147 -5.16 0.48 16.71
C ASP A 147 -4.20 1.45 16.02
N ARG A 148 -4.19 1.43 14.68
CA ARG A 148 -3.23 2.21 13.89
C ARG A 148 -3.59 3.68 13.74
N PHE A 149 -4.86 3.99 13.48
CA PHE A 149 -5.29 5.32 13.04
C PHE A 149 -6.18 6.03 14.07
N GLY A 150 -6.59 5.35 15.14
CA GLY A 150 -7.30 5.97 16.25
C GLY A 150 -8.56 6.72 15.79
N GLU A 151 -8.65 7.99 16.17
CA GLU A 151 -9.78 8.87 15.83
C GLU A 151 -9.89 9.19 14.33
N CYS A 152 -8.83 8.98 13.55
CA CYS A 152 -8.87 9.20 12.10
C CYS A 152 -9.63 8.09 11.37
N TYR A 153 -9.91 6.95 12.02
CA TYR A 153 -10.61 5.82 11.41
C TYR A 153 -12.12 5.88 11.63
N ASP A 154 -12.86 5.90 10.53
CA ASP A 154 -14.31 5.75 10.50
C ASP A 154 -14.67 4.29 10.26
N SER A 155 -14.91 3.56 11.36
CA SER A 155 -15.24 2.13 11.34
C SER A 155 -16.52 1.81 10.57
N LYS A 156 -17.51 2.72 10.55
CA LYS A 156 -18.75 2.53 9.79
C LYS A 156 -18.45 2.47 8.29
N ASN A 157 -17.55 3.32 7.81
CA ASN A 157 -17.24 3.41 6.39
C ASN A 157 -15.97 2.67 5.97
N GLY A 158 -15.14 2.23 6.91
CA GLY A 158 -13.84 1.66 6.60
C GLY A 158 -12.90 2.68 5.97
N ILE A 159 -13.02 3.95 6.33
CA ILE A 159 -12.26 5.07 5.75
C ILE A 159 -11.35 5.68 6.80
N VAL A 160 -10.11 5.99 6.43
CA VAL A 160 -9.20 6.83 7.22
C VAL A 160 -9.25 8.25 6.67
N ARG A 161 -9.41 9.23 7.57
CA ARG A 161 -9.42 10.67 7.23
C ARG A 161 -8.35 11.38 8.04
N PHE A 162 -7.26 11.74 7.36
CA PHE A 162 -6.20 12.52 8.00
C PHE A 162 -6.59 14.00 8.07
N PRO A 163 -6.25 14.72 9.16
CA PRO A 163 -6.47 16.17 9.26
C PRO A 163 -5.74 16.98 8.18
N LYS A 164 -4.62 16.46 7.68
CA LYS A 164 -3.80 17.03 6.60
C LYS A 164 -3.44 15.93 5.62
N PRO A 165 -4.35 15.57 4.69
CA PRO A 165 -4.07 14.50 3.75
C PRO A 165 -3.05 14.95 2.70
N GLN A 166 -2.13 14.06 2.35
CA GLN A 166 -1.32 14.22 1.15
C GLN A 166 -2.19 13.90 -0.06
N SER A 167 -2.39 14.87 -0.95
CA SER A 167 -3.23 14.70 -2.13
C SER A 167 -2.39 14.59 -3.38
N LEU A 168 -2.75 13.65 -4.26
CA LEU A 168 -2.20 13.58 -5.62
C LEU A 168 -2.40 14.94 -6.31
N GLY A 169 -1.36 15.39 -7.01
CA GLY A 169 -1.40 16.62 -7.79
C GLY A 169 -2.54 16.65 -8.79
N GLU A 170 -3.03 17.85 -9.10
CA GLU A 170 -4.29 18.12 -9.81
C GLU A 170 -4.52 17.27 -11.07
N LYS A 171 -3.48 17.05 -11.90
CA LYS A 171 -3.57 16.28 -13.15
C LYS A 171 -3.91 14.79 -12.97
N LEU A 172 -3.79 14.26 -11.75
CA LEU A 172 -3.92 12.85 -11.44
C LEU A 172 -5.00 12.57 -10.41
N ARG A 173 -5.67 13.63 -9.97
CA ARG A 173 -6.78 13.58 -9.04
C ARG A 173 -8.02 13.03 -9.74
N GLY A 174 -8.80 12.23 -9.02
CA GLY A 174 -10.05 11.67 -9.53
C GLY A 174 -9.88 10.39 -10.35
N ILE A 175 -11.02 9.85 -10.79
CA ILE A 175 -11.10 8.65 -11.63
C ILE A 175 -11.59 9.07 -13.01
N PRO A 176 -10.85 8.82 -14.10
CA PRO A 176 -11.34 9.07 -15.44
C PRO A 176 -12.61 8.26 -15.73
N GLU A 177 -13.60 8.86 -16.39
CA GLU A 177 -14.92 8.26 -16.60
C GLU A 177 -14.85 6.89 -17.31
N ASN A 178 -13.94 6.73 -18.29
CA ASN A 178 -13.72 5.48 -18.99
C ASN A 178 -13.25 4.32 -18.08
N ARG A 179 -12.71 4.62 -16.89
CA ARG A 179 -12.28 3.62 -15.90
C ARG A 179 -13.41 3.11 -15.02
N LEU A 180 -14.55 3.83 -14.94
CA LEU A 180 -15.70 3.42 -14.12
C LEU A 180 -16.46 2.22 -14.70
N SER A 181 -16.12 1.79 -15.92
CA SER A 181 -16.61 0.53 -16.49
C SER A 181 -16.02 -0.71 -15.81
N ASP A 182 -14.86 -0.59 -15.15
CA ASP A 182 -14.27 -1.66 -14.33
C ASP A 182 -15.04 -1.76 -12.99
N PRO A 183 -15.66 -2.91 -12.66
CA PRO A 183 -16.46 -3.08 -11.45
C PRO A 183 -15.71 -2.79 -10.14
N HIS A 184 -14.41 -3.11 -10.09
CA HIS A 184 -13.59 -2.81 -8.93
C HIS A 184 -13.33 -1.31 -8.78
N VAL A 185 -13.12 -0.60 -9.89
CA VAL A 185 -12.90 0.85 -9.86
C VAL A 185 -14.19 1.57 -9.46
N ARG A 186 -15.33 1.14 -10.00
CA ARG A 186 -16.64 1.66 -9.59
C ARG A 186 -16.89 1.42 -8.10
N PHE A 187 -16.68 0.19 -7.63
CA PHE A 187 -16.81 -0.14 -6.22
C PHE A 187 -15.94 0.73 -5.30
N PHE A 188 -14.68 0.94 -5.68
CA PHE A 188 -13.78 1.83 -4.95
C PHE A 188 -14.35 3.26 -4.88
N ASN A 189 -14.83 3.79 -6.02
CA ASN A 189 -15.43 5.13 -6.08
C ASN A 189 -16.68 5.24 -5.19
N ASP A 190 -17.55 4.23 -5.22
CA ASP A 190 -18.80 4.21 -4.45
C ASP A 190 -18.52 4.08 -2.94
N ARG A 191 -17.52 3.29 -2.56
CA ARG A 191 -17.15 3.10 -1.15
C ARG A 191 -16.35 4.26 -0.58
N ASN A 192 -15.59 4.97 -1.42
CA ASN A 192 -14.74 6.09 -1.03
C ASN A 192 -15.00 7.32 -1.91
N PRO A 193 -16.19 7.96 -1.86
CA PRO A 193 -16.54 9.05 -2.78
C PRO A 193 -15.68 10.32 -2.62
N HIS A 194 -15.05 10.49 -1.47
CA HIS A 194 -14.18 11.63 -1.14
C HIS A 194 -12.69 11.33 -1.33
N HIS A 195 -12.35 10.24 -2.04
CA HIS A 195 -10.95 9.85 -2.29
C HIS A 195 -10.09 10.98 -2.88
N HIS A 196 -10.69 11.83 -3.71
CA HIS A 196 -10.04 12.99 -4.32
C HIS A 196 -9.66 14.09 -3.32
N GLN A 197 -10.21 14.06 -2.10
CA GLN A 197 -9.90 14.96 -0.98
C GLN A 197 -8.90 14.33 -0.01
N GLY A 198 -8.48 13.08 -0.26
CA GLY A 198 -7.55 12.35 0.58
C GLY A 198 -8.17 11.34 1.55
N ASP A 199 -9.47 11.06 1.45
CA ASP A 199 -10.07 9.93 2.17
C ASP A 199 -9.44 8.61 1.67
N GLU A 200 -9.06 7.73 2.59
CA GLU A 200 -8.34 6.50 2.26
C GLU A 200 -9.14 5.26 2.66
N LEU A 201 -9.42 4.39 1.69
CA LEU A 201 -10.15 3.15 1.93
C LEU A 201 -9.23 2.11 2.58
N VAL A 202 -9.62 1.62 3.76
CA VAL A 202 -8.94 0.51 4.44
C VAL A 202 -9.25 -0.79 3.72
N CYS A 203 -8.19 -1.49 3.32
CA CYS A 203 -8.22 -2.77 2.66
C CYS A 203 -7.26 -3.75 3.35
N LEU A 204 -7.59 -5.03 3.29
CA LEU A 204 -6.80 -6.11 3.88
C LEU A 204 -6.76 -7.34 2.97
N THR A 205 -5.60 -7.96 2.89
CA THR A 205 -5.42 -9.26 2.24
C THR A 205 -4.37 -10.07 2.99
N GLU A 206 -4.53 -11.39 3.04
CA GLU A 206 -3.46 -12.25 3.51
C GLU A 206 -2.38 -12.39 2.43
N ILE A 207 -1.12 -12.19 2.81
CA ILE A 207 0.04 -12.47 1.98
C ILE A 207 0.38 -13.96 2.14
N SER A 208 -0.12 -14.79 1.23
CA SER A 208 0.20 -16.22 1.15
C SER A 208 0.26 -16.67 -0.31
N GLU A 209 1.06 -17.70 -0.61
CA GLU A 209 1.15 -18.20 -1.99
C GLU A 209 -0.19 -18.73 -2.50
N ASP A 210 -0.98 -19.32 -1.60
CA ASP A 210 -2.30 -19.87 -1.90
C ASP A 210 -3.32 -18.77 -2.22
N ASN A 211 -3.15 -17.57 -1.67
CA ASN A 211 -4.00 -16.43 -1.96
C ASN A 211 -3.62 -15.68 -3.26
N LEU A 212 -2.60 -16.11 -4.01
CA LEU A 212 -2.21 -15.42 -5.25
C LEU A 212 -3.12 -15.76 -6.43
N THR A 213 -3.52 -14.76 -7.22
CA THR A 213 -4.14 -14.98 -8.54
C THR A 213 -3.12 -15.60 -9.52
N PRO A 214 -3.54 -16.07 -10.72
CA PRO A 214 -2.59 -16.49 -11.75
C PRO A 214 -1.57 -15.40 -12.14
N ALA A 215 -1.98 -14.13 -12.14
CA ALA A 215 -1.07 -13.01 -12.41
C ALA A 215 -0.09 -12.78 -11.25
N GLY A 216 -0.58 -12.85 -10.00
CA GLY A 216 0.23 -12.81 -8.79
C GLY A 216 1.29 -13.90 -8.78
N ARG A 217 0.90 -15.16 -9.04
CA ARG A 217 1.83 -16.30 -9.12
C ARG A 217 2.90 -16.09 -10.20
N ARG A 218 2.53 -15.66 -11.41
CA ARG A 218 3.52 -15.38 -12.47
C ARG A 218 4.56 -14.37 -12.00
N MET A 219 4.16 -13.28 -11.36
CA MET A 219 5.11 -12.29 -10.83
C MET A 219 5.92 -12.83 -9.64
N TRP A 220 5.28 -13.57 -8.72
CA TRP A 220 5.91 -14.12 -7.52
C TRP A 220 7.07 -15.09 -7.84
N PHE A 221 6.93 -15.87 -8.91
CA PHE A 221 7.94 -16.84 -9.32
C PHE A 221 8.90 -16.33 -10.41
N THR A 222 8.71 -15.12 -10.92
CA THR A 222 9.65 -14.49 -11.85
C THR A 222 10.78 -13.81 -11.06
N ASN A 223 12.04 -14.12 -11.40
CA ASN A 223 13.20 -13.48 -10.80
C ASN A 223 13.50 -12.12 -11.46
N SER A 224 14.24 -11.28 -10.71
CA SER A 224 14.96 -10.05 -11.11
C SER A 224 14.19 -8.73 -11.20
N ILE A 225 13.98 -8.12 -10.03
CA ILE A 225 14.26 -6.68 -9.85
C ILE A 225 15.31 -6.59 -8.74
N SER A 226 16.38 -5.82 -8.97
CA SER A 226 17.29 -5.42 -7.89
C SER A 226 16.53 -4.49 -6.97
N LEU A 227 16.06 -5.03 -5.85
CA LEU A 227 15.43 -4.27 -4.78
C LEU A 227 16.46 -4.07 -3.69
N THR A 228 16.77 -2.81 -3.40
CA THR A 228 17.53 -2.48 -2.20
C THR A 228 16.53 -2.32 -1.08
N LEU A 229 16.55 -3.26 -0.13
CA LEU A 229 15.73 -3.24 1.07
C LEU A 229 16.55 -2.73 2.22
N PHE A 230 16.00 -1.73 2.90
CA PHE A 230 16.55 -1.27 4.16
C PHE A 230 15.55 -1.58 5.25
N GLY A 231 15.94 -2.44 6.20
CA GLY A 231 15.20 -2.63 7.43
C GLY A 231 16.11 -2.85 8.62
N ASP A 232 15.64 -2.47 9.79
CA ASP A 232 16.34 -2.70 11.05
C ASP A 232 16.18 -4.19 11.41
N GLN A 233 17.32 -4.87 11.60
CA GLN A 233 17.37 -6.24 12.12
C GLN A 233 17.03 -6.28 13.61
#